data_AF-A0A7W1RYN4-F1
#
_entry.id   AF-A0A7W1RYN4-F1
#
_cell.length_a   1.000
_cell.length_b   1.000
_cell.length_c   1.000
_cell.angle_alpha   90.00
_cell.angle_beta   90.00
_cell.angle_gamma   90.00
#
_symmetry.space_group_name_H-M   'P 1'
#
loop_
_entity.id
_entity.type
_entity.pdbx_description
1 polymer ?
#
loop_
_entity_poly.entity_id
_entity_poly.type
_entity_poly.pdbx_seq_one_letter_code
_entity_poly.pdbx_strand_id
1 'polypeptide(L)'
;MPPHHARASATAIASALDPDRVKRALASWIADEGDRTFVARCILDEGPIHHRGASYVLIALAAAIAERVGAVAASGVSDIAVPMRQSPHLDRPGHQPPCYPLRLDPSVLDLVAEGDEGARAALADAVTDGPPHHALANVALLNLLAAILRRLPPAA
;
A
#
# COMPACT_ATOMS: atom_id res chain seq x y z
N MET A 1 -18.77 34.30 13.75
CA MET A 1 -18.68 33.34 12.64
C MET A 1 -17.51 32.42 12.92
N PRO A 2 -17.65 31.09 12.87
CA PRO A 2 -16.50 30.22 12.95
C PRO A 2 -15.63 30.43 11.70
N PRO A 3 -14.29 30.41 11.82
CA PRO A 3 -13.42 30.55 10.65
C PRO A 3 -13.67 29.36 9.72
N HIS A 4 -14.05 29.63 8.47
CA HIS A 4 -13.99 28.64 7.42
C HIS A 4 -12.53 28.21 7.29
N HIS A 5 -12.21 26.99 7.72
CA HIS A 5 -10.89 26.39 7.47
C HIS A 5 -10.66 26.37 5.96
N ALA A 6 -9.79 27.25 5.47
CA ALA A 6 -9.41 27.28 4.08
C ALA A 6 -8.78 25.92 3.74
N ARG A 7 -9.41 25.16 2.84
CA ARG A 7 -8.86 23.90 2.35
C ARG A 7 -7.52 24.21 1.67
N ALA A 8 -6.50 23.40 1.96
CA ALA A 8 -5.21 23.50 1.29
C ALA A 8 -5.39 23.35 -0.23
N SER A 9 -4.60 24.09 -1.01
CA SER A 9 -4.62 23.97 -2.47
C SER A 9 -3.99 22.64 -2.90
N ALA A 10 -4.38 22.16 -4.09
CA ALA A 10 -3.79 20.94 -4.66
C ALA A 10 -2.26 21.07 -4.82
N THR A 11 -1.76 22.25 -5.18
CA THR A 11 -0.33 22.55 -5.27
C THR A 11 0.36 22.42 -3.92
N ALA A 12 -0.24 22.96 -2.84
CA ALA A 12 0.34 22.85 -1.51
C ALA A 12 0.43 21.39 -1.04
N ILE A 13 -0.59 20.56 -1.35
CA ILE A 13 -0.56 19.12 -1.06
C ILE A 13 0.56 18.45 -1.87
N ALA A 14 0.62 18.68 -3.18
CA ALA A 14 1.62 18.07 -4.05
C ALA A 14 3.06 18.39 -3.60
N SER A 15 3.34 19.63 -3.23
CA SER A 15 4.67 20.05 -2.74
C SER A 15 5.06 19.42 -1.41
N ALA A 16 4.11 18.88 -0.64
CA ALA A 16 4.37 18.21 0.63
C ALA A 16 4.66 16.71 0.48
N LEU A 17 4.41 16.13 -0.70
CA LEU A 17 4.66 14.72 -0.97
C LEU A 17 6.15 14.51 -1.27
N ASP A 18 6.76 13.57 -0.57
CA ASP A 18 8.17 13.18 -0.77
C ASP A 18 8.22 11.75 -1.34
N PRO A 19 8.47 11.58 -2.66
CA PRO A 19 8.61 10.27 -3.27
C PRO A 19 9.72 9.44 -2.66
N ASP A 20 10.85 10.04 -2.26
CA ASP A 20 11.97 9.30 -1.71
C ASP A 20 11.63 8.70 -0.34
N ARG A 21 10.78 9.36 0.43
CA ARG A 21 10.25 8.79 1.67
C ARG A 21 9.41 7.54 1.42
N VAL A 22 8.56 7.55 0.40
CA VAL A 22 7.78 6.35 0.02
C VAL A 22 8.71 5.26 -0.49
N LYS A 23 9.69 5.57 -1.35
CA LYS A 23 10.67 4.58 -1.83
C LYS A 23 11.44 3.93 -0.68
N ARG A 24 11.87 4.70 0.33
CA ARG A 24 12.54 4.14 1.53
C ARG A 24 11.64 3.20 2.30
N ALA A 25 10.37 3.54 2.49
CA ALA A 25 9.40 2.65 3.12
C ALA A 25 9.25 1.33 2.35
N LEU A 26 9.28 1.37 1.02
CA LEU A 26 9.13 0.19 0.15
C LEU A 26 10.39 -0.69 0.06
N ALA A 27 11.55 -0.22 0.52
CA ALA A 27 12.85 -0.89 0.33
C ALA A 27 12.92 -2.31 0.91
N SER A 28 12.12 -2.59 1.94
CA SER A 28 12.07 -3.91 2.55
C SER A 28 11.31 -4.95 1.72
N TRP A 29 10.47 -4.53 0.76
CA TRP A 29 9.64 -5.41 -0.08
C TRP A 29 10.04 -5.42 -1.55
N ILE A 30 10.66 -4.35 -2.04
CA ILE A 30 11.05 -4.21 -3.44
C ILE A 30 12.54 -3.90 -3.46
N ALA A 31 13.34 -4.85 -3.93
CA ALA A 31 14.80 -4.73 -3.95
C ALA A 31 15.32 -3.81 -5.07
N ASP A 32 14.67 -3.81 -6.23
CA ASP A 32 15.04 -2.97 -7.37
C ASP A 32 14.61 -1.51 -7.17
N GLU A 33 15.50 -0.57 -7.49
CA GLU A 33 15.22 0.87 -7.34
C GLU A 33 14.26 1.40 -8.40
N GLY A 34 14.33 0.88 -9.62
CA GLY A 34 13.42 1.23 -10.71
C GLY A 34 11.99 0.84 -10.37
N ASP A 35 11.79 -0.37 -9.86
CA ASP A 35 10.49 -0.87 -9.40
C ASP A 35 9.94 -0.04 -8.23
N ARG A 36 10.78 0.33 -7.25
CA ARG A 36 10.37 1.24 -6.17
C ARG A 36 9.95 2.59 -6.69
N THR A 37 10.70 3.15 -7.64
CA THR A 37 10.40 4.44 -8.25
C THR A 37 9.08 4.37 -9.02
N PHE A 38 8.85 3.29 -9.75
CA PHE A 38 7.61 3.04 -10.47
C PHE A 38 6.41 2.95 -9.51
N VAL A 39 6.51 2.15 -8.45
CA VAL A 39 5.43 2.01 -7.45
C VAL A 39 5.16 3.32 -6.71
N ALA A 40 6.21 4.06 -6.31
CA ALA A 40 6.04 5.36 -5.66
C ALA A 40 5.33 6.37 -6.58
N ARG A 41 5.66 6.39 -7.88
CA ARG A 41 4.97 7.20 -8.88
C ARG A 41 3.49 6.82 -8.98
N CYS A 42 3.18 5.53 -9.07
CA CYS A 42 1.77 5.09 -9.10
C CYS A 42 0.99 5.53 -7.86
N ILE A 43 1.61 5.53 -6.68
CA ILE A 43 0.96 5.98 -5.42
C ILE A 43 0.78 7.51 -5.38
N LEU A 44 1.77 8.29 -5.82
CA LEU A 44 1.84 9.73 -5.57
C LEU A 44 1.48 10.63 -6.76
N ASP A 45 1.46 10.10 -7.98
CA ASP A 45 1.21 10.90 -9.18
C ASP A 45 -0.10 10.54 -9.89
N GLU A 46 -0.69 9.39 -9.55
CA GLU A 46 -1.97 8.96 -10.13
C GLU A 46 -3.16 9.26 -9.20
N GLY A 47 -4.31 9.58 -9.80
CA GLY A 47 -5.56 9.77 -9.08
C GLY A 47 -5.76 11.14 -8.40
N PRO A 48 -6.87 11.30 -7.67
CA PRO A 48 -7.21 12.59 -7.06
C PRO A 48 -6.23 12.99 -5.95
N ILE A 49 -5.86 14.27 -5.91
CA ILE A 49 -4.79 14.79 -5.02
C ILE A 49 -5.01 14.49 -3.53
N HIS A 50 -6.27 14.44 -3.07
CA HIS A 50 -6.59 14.17 -1.68
C HIS A 50 -6.39 12.69 -1.30
N HIS A 51 -6.62 11.75 -2.22
CA HIS A 51 -6.29 10.34 -1.99
C HIS A 51 -4.78 10.16 -1.90
N ARG A 52 -4.02 10.77 -2.83
CA ARG A 52 -2.55 10.72 -2.82
C ARG A 52 -1.96 11.28 -1.52
N GLY A 53 -2.44 12.44 -1.09
CA GLY A 53 -2.02 13.05 0.17
C GLY A 53 -2.36 12.19 1.39
N ALA A 54 -3.55 11.59 1.44
CA ALA A 54 -3.94 10.68 2.51
C ALA A 54 -3.05 9.42 2.53
N SER A 55 -2.88 8.76 1.39
CA SER A 55 -2.00 7.59 1.23
C SER A 55 -0.58 7.89 1.68
N TYR A 56 -0.02 9.03 1.24
CA TYR A 56 1.32 9.47 1.65
C TYR A 56 1.43 9.61 3.18
N VAL A 57 0.50 10.31 3.82
CA VAL A 57 0.53 10.52 5.28
C VAL A 57 0.46 9.19 6.03
N LEU A 58 -0.44 8.28 5.62
CA LEU A 58 -0.61 6.98 6.28
C LEU A 58 0.63 6.10 6.13
N ILE A 59 1.20 6.00 4.92
CA ILE A 59 2.42 5.24 4.66
C ILE A 59 3.60 5.85 5.43
N ALA A 60 3.75 7.17 5.40
CA ALA A 60 4.84 7.87 6.08
C ALA A 60 4.80 7.71 7.60
N LEU A 61 3.60 7.70 8.20
CA LEU A 61 3.40 7.45 9.63
C LEU A 61 3.66 5.99 9.99
N ALA A 62 3.11 5.05 9.21
CA ALA A 62 3.33 3.62 9.43
C ALA A 62 4.83 3.27 9.29
N ALA A 63 5.52 3.81 8.30
CA ALA A 63 6.98 3.64 8.15
C ALA A 63 7.75 4.18 9.37
N ALA A 64 7.40 5.38 9.86
CA ALA A 64 8.03 5.93 11.05
C ALA A 64 7.76 5.09 12.32
N ILE A 65 6.58 4.48 12.44
CA ILE A 65 6.26 3.54 13.53
C ILE A 65 7.08 2.26 13.37
N ALA A 66 7.14 1.70 12.15
CA ALA A 66 7.92 0.51 11.84
C ALA A 66 9.40 0.69 12.20
N GLU A 67 10.01 1.82 11.82
CA GLU A 67 11.38 2.16 12.19
C GLU A 67 11.57 2.20 13.72
N ARG A 68 10.65 2.85 14.45
CA ARG A 68 10.72 2.97 15.93
C ARG A 68 10.66 1.63 16.65
N VAL A 69 9.88 0.68 16.13
CA VAL A 69 9.76 -0.67 16.72
C VAL A 69 10.77 -1.67 16.12
N GLY A 70 11.66 -1.22 15.23
CA GLY A 70 12.61 -2.09 14.52
C GLY A 70 11.93 -3.12 13.62
N ALA A 71 10.72 -2.84 13.13
CA ALA A 71 10.01 -3.70 12.20
C ALA A 71 10.70 -3.71 10.84
N VAL A 72 10.88 -4.91 10.30
CA VAL A 72 11.44 -5.16 8.97
C VAL A 72 10.51 -6.13 8.25
N ALA A 73 10.58 -6.17 6.91
CA ALA A 73 9.85 -7.18 6.16
C ALA A 73 10.27 -8.58 6.62
N ALA A 74 9.30 -9.48 6.75
CA ALA A 74 9.61 -10.87 6.98
C ALA A 74 10.16 -11.48 5.69
N SER A 75 11.28 -12.20 5.79
CA SER A 75 11.81 -12.95 4.65
C SER A 75 11.01 -14.25 4.48
N GLY A 76 10.62 -14.58 3.24
CA GLY A 76 10.07 -15.90 2.89
C GLY A 76 8.58 -16.11 3.14
N VAL A 77 7.77 -15.05 3.20
CA VAL A 77 6.30 -15.18 3.28
C VAL A 77 5.72 -15.40 1.87
N SER A 78 4.69 -16.24 1.78
CA SER A 78 3.92 -16.40 0.54
C SER A 78 3.16 -15.11 0.24
N ASP A 79 3.65 -14.32 -0.71
CA ASP A 79 3.05 -13.02 -1.00
C ASP A 79 1.98 -13.09 -2.11
N ILE A 80 0.84 -12.45 -1.88
CA ILE A 80 -0.25 -12.30 -2.85
C ILE A 80 0.17 -11.30 -3.92
N ALA A 81 0.02 -11.67 -5.20
CA ALA A 81 0.33 -10.78 -6.31
C ALA A 81 -0.69 -9.64 -6.41
N VAL A 82 -0.24 -8.43 -6.72
CA VAL A 82 -1.12 -7.28 -6.95
C VAL A 82 -1.29 -7.11 -8.47
N PRO A 83 -2.45 -7.45 -9.05
CA PRO A 83 -2.64 -7.39 -10.49
C PRO A 83 -2.72 -5.95 -11.00
N MET A 84 -2.09 -5.70 -12.15
CA MET A 84 -2.33 -4.51 -12.98
C MET A 84 -3.63 -4.72 -13.74
N ARG A 85 -4.77 -4.53 -13.06
CA ARG A 85 -6.09 -4.73 -13.66
C ARG A 85 -6.29 -3.78 -14.84
N GLN A 86 -6.69 -4.34 -15.97
CA GLN A 86 -7.10 -3.57 -17.13
C GLN A 86 -8.59 -3.26 -17.04
N SER A 87 -9.07 -2.32 -17.85
CA SER A 87 -10.51 -2.13 -17.97
C SER A 87 -11.14 -3.40 -18.56
N PRO A 88 -12.38 -3.78 -18.17
CA PRO A 88 -13.00 -5.05 -18.60
C PRO A 88 -13.06 -5.26 -20.12
N HIS A 89 -13.11 -4.18 -20.90
CA HIS A 89 -13.13 -4.24 -22.37
C HIS A 89 -11.75 -4.53 -22.99
N LEU A 90 -10.68 -4.49 -22.20
CA LEU A 90 -9.31 -4.84 -22.59
C LEU A 90 -8.90 -6.23 -22.08
N ASP A 91 -9.72 -6.85 -21.23
CA ASP A 91 -9.44 -8.17 -20.70
C ASP A 91 -9.42 -9.21 -21.82
N ARG A 92 -8.34 -9.96 -21.90
CA ARG A 92 -8.16 -11.04 -22.87
C ARG A 92 -8.36 -12.39 -22.18
N PRO A 93 -9.31 -13.22 -22.65
CA PRO A 93 -9.49 -14.57 -22.11
C PRO A 93 -8.17 -15.34 -22.13
N GLY A 94 -7.86 -16.02 -21.01
CA GLY A 94 -6.65 -16.84 -20.87
C GLY A 94 -5.33 -16.09 -20.62
N HIS A 95 -5.35 -14.74 -20.55
CA HIS A 95 -4.16 -13.97 -20.20
C HIS A 95 -4.24 -13.54 -18.73
N GLN A 96 -3.23 -13.93 -17.94
CA GLN A 96 -3.08 -13.36 -16.59
C GLN A 96 -2.59 -11.92 -16.71
N PRO A 97 -3.20 -10.98 -15.95
CA PRO A 97 -2.74 -9.60 -15.95
C PRO A 97 -1.30 -9.53 -15.44
N PRO A 98 -0.48 -8.61 -15.97
CA PRO A 98 0.82 -8.33 -15.36
C PRO A 98 0.61 -7.90 -13.90
N CYS A 99 1.60 -8.11 -13.05
CA CYS A 99 1.51 -7.77 -11.63
C CYS A 99 2.48 -6.65 -11.30
N TYR A 100 2.10 -5.80 -10.34
CA TYR A 100 3.02 -4.81 -9.79
C TYR A 100 4.19 -5.49 -9.05
N PRO A 101 5.35 -4.82 -8.96
CA PRO A 101 6.49 -5.33 -8.19
C PRO A 101 6.20 -5.48 -6.69
N LEU A 102 5.29 -4.66 -6.15
CA LEU A 102 4.83 -4.77 -4.77
C LEU A 102 3.87 -5.95 -4.63
N ARG A 103 4.11 -6.81 -3.64
CA ARG A 103 3.25 -7.94 -3.28
C ARG A 103 2.65 -7.75 -1.89
N LEU A 104 1.50 -8.34 -1.64
CA LEU A 104 0.79 -8.26 -0.36
C LEU A 104 1.18 -9.41 0.57
N ASP A 105 1.56 -9.05 1.78
CA ASP A 105 1.75 -9.95 2.89
C ASP A 105 0.38 -10.40 3.45
N PRO A 106 0.00 -11.69 3.33
CA PRO A 106 -1.34 -12.15 3.70
C PRO A 106 -1.55 -12.20 5.23
N SER A 107 -0.49 -12.13 6.03
CA SER A 107 -0.58 -12.39 7.47
C SER A 107 -1.52 -11.44 8.21
N VAL A 108 -1.66 -10.20 7.76
CA VAL A 108 -2.63 -9.24 8.32
C VAL A 108 -4.06 -9.53 7.91
N LEU A 109 -4.26 -10.16 6.75
CA LEU A 109 -5.59 -10.60 6.35
C LEU A 109 -6.01 -11.82 7.16
N ASP A 110 -5.08 -12.72 7.49
CA ASP A 110 -5.35 -13.88 8.35
C ASP A 110 -5.88 -13.45 9.73
N LEU A 111 -5.34 -12.35 10.28
CA LEU A 111 -5.80 -11.77 11.54
C LEU A 111 -7.25 -11.27 11.48
N VAL A 112 -7.69 -10.77 10.32
CA VAL A 112 -9.05 -10.23 10.13
C VAL A 112 -10.03 -11.30 9.68
N ALA A 113 -9.56 -12.27 8.89
CA ALA A 113 -10.37 -13.36 8.37
C ALA A 113 -10.60 -14.49 9.40
N GLU A 114 -9.92 -14.46 10.55
CA GLU A 114 -10.06 -15.43 11.64
C GLU A 114 -9.92 -16.89 11.17
N GLY A 115 -9.07 -17.12 10.15
CA GLY A 115 -8.82 -18.44 9.56
C GLY A 115 -9.79 -18.86 8.45
N ASP A 116 -10.79 -18.04 8.10
CA ASP A 116 -11.66 -18.30 6.95
C ASP A 116 -10.95 -17.97 5.62
N GLU A 117 -10.70 -18.99 4.81
CA GLU A 117 -9.98 -18.84 3.55
C GLU A 117 -10.76 -18.02 2.50
N GLY A 118 -12.09 -18.14 2.47
CA GLY A 118 -12.94 -17.39 1.55
C GLY A 118 -12.99 -15.90 1.89
N ALA A 119 -13.12 -15.58 3.19
CA ALA A 119 -13.05 -14.21 3.69
C ALA A 119 -11.68 -13.59 3.43
N ARG A 120 -10.59 -14.33 3.67
CA ARG A 120 -9.22 -13.89 3.35
C ARG A 120 -9.05 -13.55 1.87
N ALA A 121 -9.56 -14.41 0.98
CA ALA A 121 -9.53 -14.16 -0.46
C ALA A 121 -10.33 -12.89 -0.84
N ALA A 122 -11.53 -12.74 -0.30
CA ALA A 122 -12.37 -11.56 -0.54
C ALA A 122 -11.71 -10.26 -0.02
N LEU A 123 -11.04 -10.30 1.14
CA LEU A 123 -10.29 -9.16 1.68
C LEU A 123 -9.06 -8.84 0.82
N ALA A 124 -8.35 -9.85 0.32
CA ALA A 124 -7.24 -9.67 -0.59
C ALA A 124 -7.68 -9.00 -1.89
N ASP A 125 -8.81 -9.43 -2.46
CA ASP A 125 -9.42 -8.77 -3.61
C ASP A 125 -9.80 -7.32 -3.26
N ALA A 126 -10.48 -7.09 -2.14
CA ALA A 126 -10.91 -5.75 -1.74
C ALA A 126 -9.76 -4.73 -1.60
N VAL A 127 -8.59 -5.17 -1.11
CA VAL A 127 -7.44 -4.26 -0.90
C VAL A 127 -6.56 -4.10 -2.14
N THR A 128 -6.61 -5.07 -3.06
CA THR A 128 -5.87 -5.04 -4.33
C THR A 128 -6.73 -4.58 -5.52
N ASP A 129 -8.03 -4.36 -5.31
CA ASP A 129 -8.94 -3.83 -6.30
C ASP A 129 -8.83 -2.30 -6.45
N GLY A 130 -9.13 -1.82 -7.65
CA GLY A 130 -9.11 -0.41 -7.99
C GLY A 130 -7.85 0.07 -8.71
N PRO A 131 -7.76 1.39 -8.97
CA PRO A 131 -6.66 1.99 -9.71
C PRO A 131 -5.34 1.93 -8.93
N PRO A 132 -4.19 2.12 -9.60
CA PRO A 132 -2.88 1.80 -9.04
C PRO A 132 -2.57 2.58 -7.74
N HIS A 133 -2.94 3.85 -7.69
CA HIS A 133 -2.75 4.70 -6.51
C HIS A 133 -3.49 4.22 -5.25
N HIS A 134 -4.58 3.46 -5.40
CA HIS A 134 -5.33 2.90 -4.28
C HIS A 134 -4.76 1.53 -3.90
N ALA A 135 -4.72 0.59 -4.85
CA ALA A 135 -4.29 -0.79 -4.59
C ALA A 135 -2.87 -0.83 -4.00
N LEU A 136 -1.93 -0.09 -4.58
CA LEU A 136 -0.54 -0.08 -4.10
C LEU A 136 -0.38 0.61 -2.75
N ALA A 137 -1.16 1.67 -2.48
CA ALA A 137 -1.13 2.35 -1.20
C ALA A 137 -1.67 1.45 -0.07
N ASN A 138 -2.77 0.75 -0.34
CA ASN A 138 -3.35 -0.22 0.59
C ASN A 138 -2.34 -1.32 0.91
N VAL A 139 -1.73 -1.91 -0.12
CA VAL A 139 -0.76 -3.00 0.06
C VAL A 139 0.48 -2.52 0.81
N ALA A 140 1.04 -1.36 0.47
CA ALA A 140 2.18 -0.80 1.19
C ALA A 140 1.86 -0.57 2.67
N LEU A 141 0.68 -0.03 2.97
CA LEU A 141 0.23 0.19 4.34
C LEU A 141 0.01 -1.13 5.09
N LEU A 142 -0.65 -2.11 4.48
CA LEU A 142 -0.88 -3.43 5.07
C LEU A 142 0.43 -4.17 5.37
N ASN A 143 1.40 -4.12 4.46
CA ASN A 143 2.71 -4.70 4.68
C ASN A 143 3.45 -4.03 5.85
N LEU A 144 3.37 -2.70 5.96
CA LEU A 144 3.93 -1.96 7.10
C LEU A 144 3.24 -2.36 8.41
N LEU A 145 1.91 -2.44 8.42
CA LEU A 145 1.14 -2.88 9.58
C LEU A 145 1.47 -4.32 9.97
N ALA A 146 1.65 -5.22 9.00
CA ALA A 146 2.08 -6.59 9.24
C ALA A 146 3.43 -6.64 9.95
N ALA A 147 4.40 -5.87 9.44
CA ALA A 147 5.73 -5.79 10.04
C ALA A 147 5.68 -5.20 11.46
N ILE A 148 4.85 -4.18 11.69
CA ILE A 148 4.66 -3.56 13.02
C ILE A 148 4.03 -4.56 13.99
N LEU A 149 2.92 -5.20 13.61
CA LEU A 149 2.17 -6.11 14.48
C LEU A 149 3.02 -7.29 14.96
N ARG A 150 3.94 -7.81 14.14
CA ARG A 150 4.89 -8.86 14.56
C ARG A 150 5.87 -8.43 15.65
N ARG A 151 6.11 -7.13 15.80
CA ARG A 151 6.98 -6.58 16.83
C ARG A 151 6.23 -6.25 18.12
N LEU A 152 4.91 -6.12 18.05
CA LEU A 152 4.09 -5.84 19.22
C LEU A 152 3.81 -7.14 19.98
N PRO A 153 3.71 -7.08 21.32
CA PRO A 153 3.24 -8.22 22.10
C PRO A 153 1.80 -8.55 21.71
N PRO A 154 1.37 -9.83 21.84
CA PRO A 154 -0.03 -10.18 21.68
C PRO A 154 -0.89 -9.34 22.63
N ALA A 155 -2.10 -8.98 22.19
CA ALA A 155 -3.05 -8.28 23.04
C ALA A 155 -3.33 -9.13 24.29
N ALA A 156 -3.28 -8.48 25.46
CA ALA A 156 -3.57 -9.09 26.76
C ALA A 156 -5.06 -9.40 26.92
#